data_AF-A0A3T1DBT0-F1
#
_entry.id   AF-A0A3T1DBT0-F1
#
_cell.length_a   1.000
_cell.length_b   1.000
_cell.length_c   1.000
_cell.angle_alpha   90.00
_cell.angle_beta   90.00
_cell.angle_gamma   90.00
#
_symmetry.space_group_name_H-M   'P 1'
#
loop_
_entity.id
_entity.type
_entity.pdbx_description
1 polymer ?
#
loop_
_entity_poly.entity_id
_entity_poly.type
_entity_poly.pdbx_seq_one_letter_code
_entity_poly.pdbx_strand_id
1 'polypeptide(L)'
;MSHAFQANPDAHASNANTNVDHAANTVNEEAYSHSLKLALQLLTIPDGYSLKRVQSEQQNGNDVWWFRYEKASAENNGVGGEHFSFVVSKNSNKLLGFTWMDKSLLNGELPTKEAAKEIAKAFLDKVESGLFVKLDNLWIDKHDESIMIKNAEKLDNIIISGIKYKCYLKENHDYAWVIVGRNGEVITFEQGIQWVNGRVTEKWLHDSWVQEK
;
A
#
# COMPACT_ATOMS: atom_id res chain seq x y z
N MET A 1 -17.50 17.67 75.75
CA MET A 1 -18.13 17.87 74.43
C MET A 1 -17.03 18.06 73.40
N SER A 2 -17.16 17.34 72.28
CA SER A 2 -16.34 17.38 71.06
C SER A 2 -14.89 16.88 71.15
N HIS A 3 -14.71 15.60 70.82
CA HIS A 3 -13.48 15.02 70.31
C HIS A 3 -13.58 14.94 68.77
N ALA A 4 -12.53 15.40 68.09
CA ALA A 4 -12.23 15.11 66.68
C ALA A 4 -10.74 15.43 66.47
N PHE A 5 -9.95 14.73 65.67
CA PHE A 5 -10.04 13.43 65.03
C PHE A 5 -8.57 13.13 64.66
N GLN A 6 -8.01 11.99 65.09
CA GLN A 6 -6.68 11.52 64.66
C GLN A 6 -6.80 10.94 63.25
N ALA A 7 -5.88 11.30 62.36
CA ALA A 7 -5.78 10.75 61.02
C ALA A 7 -4.46 9.98 60.84
N ASN A 8 -4.56 8.64 60.72
CA ASN A 8 -3.96 7.75 59.72
C ASN A 8 -4.25 6.28 60.16
N PRO A 9 -4.39 5.27 59.28
CA PRO A 9 -3.54 5.03 58.11
C PRO A 9 -4.26 4.44 56.87
N ASP A 10 -3.44 4.08 55.87
CA ASP A 10 -3.69 3.15 54.75
C ASP A 10 -4.31 3.70 53.47
N ALA A 11 -3.47 3.90 52.46
CA ALA A 11 -3.49 3.19 51.18
C ALA A 11 -2.72 3.98 50.09
N HIS A 12 -1.46 3.61 49.86
CA HIS A 12 -0.79 3.93 48.59
C HIS A 12 -0.20 2.66 47.99
N ALA A 13 -1.06 1.85 47.38
CA ALA A 13 -0.67 1.07 46.21
C ALA A 13 -0.88 1.99 45.00
N SER A 14 0.19 2.64 44.51
CA SER A 14 0.10 3.42 43.28
C SER A 14 0.20 2.49 42.07
N ASN A 15 -0.86 2.55 41.28
CA ASN A 15 -1.15 1.80 40.07
C ASN A 15 -0.03 1.76 39.03
N ALA A 16 0.18 0.54 38.54
CA ALA A 16 0.24 0.16 37.13
C ALA A 16 0.83 1.19 36.15
N ASN A 17 2.12 1.00 35.93
CA ASN A 17 2.86 1.38 34.74
C ASN A 17 2.12 0.84 33.49
N THR A 18 1.38 1.68 32.77
CA THR A 18 0.79 1.35 31.47
C THR A 18 1.68 1.92 30.37
N ASN A 19 2.85 1.31 30.20
CA ASN A 19 3.52 1.32 28.91
C ASN A 19 2.64 0.51 27.97
N VAL A 20 1.85 1.19 27.15
CA VAL A 20 1.26 0.59 25.96
C VAL A 20 2.38 0.53 24.93
N ASP A 21 3.24 -0.48 25.09
CA ASP A 21 4.14 -0.90 24.02
C ASP A 21 3.26 -1.43 22.89
N HIS A 22 3.11 -0.64 21.82
CA HIS A 22 2.71 -1.18 20.53
C HIS A 22 3.82 -2.12 20.08
N ALA A 23 3.70 -3.40 20.44
CA ALA A 23 4.55 -4.46 19.93
C ALA A 23 4.53 -4.41 18.40
N ALA A 24 5.61 -3.88 17.82
CA ALA A 24 5.87 -4.08 16.41
C ALA A 24 5.95 -5.60 16.22
N ASN A 25 4.96 -6.18 15.54
CA ASN A 25 5.03 -7.55 15.04
C ASN A 25 6.20 -7.62 14.05
N THR A 26 7.42 -7.76 14.56
CA THR A 26 8.62 -7.91 13.74
C THR A 26 8.63 -9.33 13.22
N VAL A 27 8.13 -9.50 12.00
CA VAL A 27 8.32 -10.71 11.21
C VAL A 27 9.83 -10.92 11.01
N ASN A 28 10.31 -12.16 11.18
CA ASN A 28 11.71 -12.51 10.90
C ASN A 28 12.05 -12.20 9.43
N GLU A 29 13.14 -11.46 9.19
CA GLU A 29 13.64 -11.11 7.86
C GLU A 29 13.90 -12.32 6.97
N GLU A 30 14.41 -13.41 7.55
CA GLU A 30 14.64 -14.66 6.83
C GLU A 30 13.35 -15.18 6.17
N ALA A 31 12.19 -14.95 6.81
CA ALA A 31 10.91 -15.45 6.34
C ALA A 31 10.38 -14.71 5.09
N TYR A 32 10.78 -13.46 4.86
CA TYR A 32 10.31 -12.65 3.73
C TYR A 32 11.41 -12.28 2.72
N SER A 33 12.69 -12.45 3.07
CA SER A 33 13.85 -12.01 2.28
C SER A 33 13.83 -12.51 0.83
N HIS A 34 13.41 -13.76 0.63
CA HIS A 34 13.31 -14.34 -0.71
C HIS A 34 12.23 -13.65 -1.55
N SER A 35 11.02 -13.50 -1.01
CA SER A 35 9.90 -12.82 -1.68
C SER A 35 10.24 -11.36 -1.96
N LEU A 36 10.88 -10.68 -1.00
CA LEU A 36 11.36 -9.31 -1.16
C LEU A 36 12.34 -9.19 -2.33
N LYS A 37 13.37 -10.06 -2.37
CA LYS A 37 14.37 -10.05 -3.44
C LYS A 37 13.73 -10.20 -4.83
N LEU A 38 12.77 -11.11 -4.98
CA LEU A 38 12.08 -11.33 -6.26
C LEU A 38 11.21 -10.12 -6.64
N ALA A 39 10.48 -9.54 -5.69
CA ALA A 39 9.69 -8.34 -5.95
C ALA A 39 10.57 -7.15 -6.39
N LEU A 40 11.74 -6.98 -5.80
CA LEU A 40 12.70 -5.91 -6.15
C LEU A 40 13.42 -6.12 -7.50
N GLN A 41 13.29 -7.29 -8.13
CA GLN A 41 13.69 -7.45 -9.54
C GLN A 41 12.66 -6.84 -10.51
N LEU A 42 11.40 -6.75 -10.06
CA LEU A 42 10.29 -6.20 -10.85
C LEU A 42 10.05 -4.71 -10.55
N LEU A 43 10.24 -4.31 -9.30
CA LEU A 43 9.95 -2.97 -8.79
C LEU A 43 11.22 -2.14 -8.61
N THR A 44 11.09 -0.83 -8.78
CA THR A 44 12.12 0.13 -8.40
C THR A 44 11.60 0.93 -7.22
N ILE A 45 12.29 0.84 -6.08
CA ILE A 45 11.95 1.64 -4.91
C ILE A 45 12.37 3.09 -5.20
N PRO A 46 11.49 4.09 -5.01
CA PRO A 46 11.84 5.48 -5.24
C PRO A 46 13.00 5.93 -4.34
N ASP A 47 13.82 6.85 -4.83
CA ASP A 47 14.94 7.39 -4.07
C ASP A 47 14.49 8.03 -2.76
N GLY A 48 15.28 7.84 -1.71
CA GLY A 48 14.99 8.37 -0.37
C GLY A 48 13.95 7.57 0.42
N TYR A 49 13.42 6.47 -0.12
CA TYR A 49 12.55 5.55 0.60
C TYR A 49 13.33 4.43 1.31
N SER A 50 12.86 4.04 2.49
CA SER A 50 13.42 2.94 3.30
C SER A 50 12.32 2.02 3.77
N LEU A 51 12.61 0.71 3.87
CA LEU A 51 11.66 -0.27 4.38
C LEU A 51 11.33 0.08 5.84
N LYS A 52 10.04 0.31 6.12
CA LYS A 52 9.53 0.65 7.45
C LYS A 52 8.76 -0.47 8.10
N ARG A 53 8.01 -1.23 7.30
CA ARG A 53 7.16 -2.30 7.84
C ARG A 53 7.06 -3.46 6.88
N VAL A 54 7.06 -4.67 7.46
CA VAL A 54 6.65 -5.89 6.79
C VAL A 54 5.58 -6.55 7.65
N GLN A 55 4.46 -6.95 7.05
CA GLN A 55 3.38 -7.65 7.72
C GLN A 55 3.05 -8.95 6.99
N SER A 56 2.64 -9.94 7.78
CA SER A 56 1.97 -11.13 7.31
C SER A 56 0.48 -10.86 7.29
N GLU A 57 -0.12 -10.83 6.11
CA GLU A 57 -1.56 -10.57 5.95
C GLU A 57 -2.21 -11.65 5.10
N GLN A 58 -3.51 -11.49 4.81
CA GLN A 58 -4.23 -12.34 3.86
C GLN A 58 -4.85 -11.52 2.73
N GLN A 59 -4.81 -12.07 1.52
CA GLN A 59 -5.54 -11.56 0.37
C GLN A 59 -6.36 -12.68 -0.26
N ASN A 60 -7.68 -12.51 -0.33
CA ASN A 60 -8.62 -13.55 -0.76
C ASN A 60 -8.40 -14.88 0.01
N GLY A 61 -8.12 -14.80 1.31
CA GLY A 61 -7.84 -15.97 2.17
C GLY A 61 -6.47 -16.64 1.97
N ASN A 62 -5.59 -16.09 1.11
CA ASN A 62 -4.23 -16.61 0.92
C ASN A 62 -3.23 -15.74 1.66
N ASP A 63 -2.21 -16.36 2.27
CA ASP A 63 -1.18 -15.61 2.98
C ASP A 63 -0.32 -14.78 2.02
N VAL A 64 -0.11 -13.52 2.42
CA VAL A 64 0.70 -12.55 1.68
C VAL A 64 1.71 -11.87 2.60
N TRP A 65 2.80 -11.42 2.00
CA TRP A 65 3.67 -10.41 2.57
C TRP A 65 3.22 -9.04 2.08
N TRP A 66 2.98 -8.12 3.01
CA TRP A 66 2.79 -6.70 2.71
C TRP A 66 4.02 -5.93 3.18
N PHE A 67 4.57 -5.11 2.28
CA PHE A 67 5.75 -4.30 2.52
C PHE A 67 5.39 -2.83 2.41
N ARG A 68 5.87 -2.03 3.37
CA ARG A 68 5.75 -0.59 3.34
C ARG A 68 7.11 0.08 3.44
N TYR A 69 7.38 0.90 2.46
CA TYR A 69 8.48 1.84 2.41
C TYR A 69 7.94 3.25 2.62
N GLU A 70 8.69 4.05 3.36
CA GLU A 70 8.40 5.46 3.57
C GLU A 70 9.68 6.28 3.47
N LYS A 71 9.54 7.61 3.34
CA LYS A 71 10.69 8.50 3.22
C LYS A 71 11.58 8.39 4.45
N ALA A 72 12.88 8.29 4.21
CA ALA A 72 13.89 8.32 5.26
C ALA A 72 13.89 9.65 6.04
N SER A 73 13.46 10.74 5.39
CA SER A 73 13.28 12.06 6.01
C SER A 73 12.11 12.15 6.98
N ALA A 74 11.24 11.13 7.04
CA ALA A 74 9.96 11.11 7.76
C ALA A 74 8.92 12.14 7.26
N GLU A 75 9.19 12.85 6.16
CA GLU A 75 8.26 13.83 5.59
C GLU A 75 7.02 13.13 5.04
N ASN A 76 5.84 13.58 5.49
CA ASN A 76 4.52 13.08 5.07
C ASN A 76 4.35 11.55 5.20
N ASN A 77 5.12 10.89 6.05
CA ASN A 77 4.99 9.45 6.30
C ASN A 77 3.67 9.09 7.01
N GLY A 78 3.40 7.80 7.15
CA GLY A 78 2.25 7.28 7.87
C GLY A 78 1.04 7.05 6.97
N VAL A 79 -0.09 6.74 7.61
CA VAL A 79 -1.31 6.33 6.92
C VAL A 79 -2.00 7.55 6.30
N GLY A 80 -2.33 7.45 5.01
CA GLY A 80 -2.86 8.52 4.18
C GLY A 80 -1.77 9.41 3.58
N GLY A 81 -0.50 9.17 3.93
CA GLY A 81 0.64 9.99 3.50
C GLY A 81 1.42 9.39 2.32
N GLU A 82 2.64 9.89 2.14
CA GLU A 82 3.58 9.45 1.11
C GLU A 82 4.18 8.09 1.44
N HIS A 83 4.11 7.16 0.48
CA HIS A 83 4.58 5.79 0.68
C HIS A 83 4.82 5.07 -0.64
N PHE A 84 5.62 4.00 -0.57
CA PHE A 84 5.66 2.96 -1.57
C PHE A 84 5.31 1.65 -0.88
N SER A 85 4.26 0.96 -1.33
CA SER A 85 3.83 -0.30 -0.70
C SER A 85 3.59 -1.36 -1.75
N PHE A 86 3.84 -2.62 -1.41
CA PHE A 86 3.57 -3.74 -2.31
C PHE A 86 3.19 -5.01 -1.55
N VAL A 87 2.49 -5.89 -2.26
CA VAL A 87 1.97 -7.16 -1.75
C VAL A 87 2.51 -8.31 -2.60
N VAL A 88 2.99 -9.36 -1.94
CA VAL A 88 3.53 -10.56 -2.58
C VAL A 88 2.85 -11.80 -1.99
N SER A 89 2.45 -12.75 -2.83
CA SER A 89 1.98 -14.06 -2.36
C SER A 89 3.11 -14.82 -1.67
N LYS A 90 2.88 -15.35 -0.48
CA LYS A 90 3.89 -16.18 0.21
C LYS A 90 4.14 -17.51 -0.50
N ASN A 91 3.10 -18.08 -1.11
CA ASN A 91 3.15 -19.40 -1.70
C ASN A 91 3.88 -19.40 -3.05
N SER A 92 3.64 -18.38 -3.88
CA SER A 92 4.18 -18.32 -5.24
C SER A 92 5.24 -17.26 -5.45
N ASN A 93 5.49 -16.39 -4.47
CA ASN A 93 6.31 -15.18 -4.60
C ASN A 93 5.82 -14.21 -5.69
N LYS A 94 4.59 -14.38 -6.17
CA LYS A 94 4.00 -13.53 -7.19
C LYS A 94 3.69 -12.15 -6.62
N LEU A 95 4.11 -11.09 -7.32
CA LEU A 95 3.72 -9.71 -7.02
C LEU A 95 2.22 -9.54 -7.28
N LEU A 96 1.43 -9.30 -6.25
CA LEU A 96 -0.03 -9.12 -6.37
C LEU A 96 -0.41 -7.65 -6.58
N GLY A 97 0.45 -6.73 -6.17
CA GLY A 97 0.29 -5.33 -6.50
C GLY A 97 1.33 -4.45 -5.82
N PHE A 98 1.41 -3.21 -6.28
CA PHE A 98 2.12 -2.14 -5.61
C PHE A 98 1.40 -0.81 -5.80
N THR A 99 1.69 0.14 -4.92
CA THR A 99 1.31 1.54 -5.10
C THR A 99 2.45 2.45 -4.68
N TRP A 100 2.61 3.56 -5.40
CA TRP A 100 3.48 4.66 -5.08
C TRP A 100 2.63 5.93 -4.97
N MET A 101 2.64 6.53 -3.79
CA MET A 101 1.98 7.79 -3.51
C MET A 101 3.03 8.78 -3.03
N ASP A 102 3.25 9.83 -3.82
CA ASP A 102 4.25 10.86 -3.55
C ASP A 102 3.89 12.15 -4.29
N LYS A 103 4.15 13.30 -3.66
CA LYS A 103 3.89 14.63 -4.22
C LYS A 103 4.68 14.89 -5.51
N SER A 104 5.81 14.23 -5.74
CA SER A 104 6.60 14.31 -6.98
C SER A 104 5.81 13.82 -8.20
N LEU A 105 4.81 12.96 -8.01
CA LEU A 105 3.93 12.47 -9.07
C LEU A 105 2.94 13.53 -9.60
N LEU A 106 2.94 14.73 -9.02
CA LEU A 106 2.11 15.86 -9.47
C LEU A 106 2.66 16.54 -10.73
N ASN A 107 3.94 16.36 -11.05
CA ASN A 107 4.63 17.11 -12.10
C ASN A 107 4.62 16.36 -13.45
N GLY A 108 4.61 17.10 -14.56
CA GLY A 108 4.63 16.55 -15.92
C GLY A 108 3.24 16.42 -16.54
N GLU A 109 3.12 15.69 -17.64
CA GLU A 109 1.84 15.45 -18.33
C GLU A 109 1.35 14.02 -18.13
N LEU A 110 0.02 13.84 -18.09
CA LEU A 110 -0.58 12.52 -18.12
C LEU A 110 -0.42 11.91 -19.52
N PRO A 111 -0.17 10.59 -19.62
CA PRO A 111 -0.12 9.93 -20.92
C PRO A 111 -1.49 9.95 -21.61
N THR A 112 -1.50 9.77 -22.93
CA THR A 112 -2.74 9.43 -23.64
C THR A 112 -3.21 8.02 -23.26
N LYS A 113 -4.45 7.66 -23.61
CA LYS A 113 -4.97 6.30 -23.36
C LYS A 113 -4.14 5.23 -24.07
N GLU A 114 -3.66 5.54 -25.28
CA GLU A 114 -2.82 4.66 -26.09
C GLU A 114 -1.42 4.51 -25.46
N ALA A 115 -0.79 5.60 -25.04
CA ALA A 115 0.50 5.54 -24.36
C ALA A 115 0.41 4.77 -23.02
N ALA A 116 -0.66 5.00 -22.25
CA ALA A 116 -0.90 4.27 -21.01
C ALA A 116 -1.09 2.76 -21.25
N LYS A 117 -1.75 2.37 -22.35
CA LYS A 117 -1.89 0.96 -22.74
C LYS A 117 -0.54 0.32 -23.05
N GLU A 118 0.31 0.96 -23.83
CA GLU A 118 1.63 0.42 -24.20
C GLU A 118 2.54 0.28 -22.97
N ILE A 119 2.51 1.26 -22.06
CA ILE A 119 3.23 1.19 -20.78
C ILE A 119 2.68 0.06 -19.91
N ALA A 120 1.35 -0.04 -19.79
CA ALA A 120 0.71 -1.13 -19.05
C ALA A 120 1.07 -2.50 -19.62
N LYS A 121 1.10 -2.65 -20.95
CA LYS A 121 1.53 -3.87 -21.62
C LYS A 121 2.97 -4.23 -21.24
N ALA A 122 3.91 -3.30 -21.42
CA ALA A 122 5.31 -3.53 -21.11
C ALA A 122 5.53 -3.91 -19.64
N PHE A 123 4.81 -3.24 -18.72
CA PHE A 123 4.84 -3.55 -17.31
C PHE A 123 4.27 -4.94 -17.00
N LEU A 124 3.09 -5.29 -17.55
CA LEU A 124 2.45 -6.59 -17.30
C LEU A 124 3.28 -7.75 -17.87
N ASP A 125 3.87 -7.59 -19.05
CA ASP A 125 4.79 -8.57 -19.64
C ASP A 125 6.07 -8.75 -18.81
N LYS A 126 6.53 -7.70 -18.10
CA LYS A 126 7.64 -7.77 -17.13
C LYS A 126 7.23 -8.53 -15.87
N VAL A 127 6.04 -8.26 -15.33
CA VAL A 127 5.54 -8.91 -14.10
C VAL A 127 5.34 -10.40 -14.30
N GLU A 128 4.71 -10.78 -15.41
CA GLU A 128 4.50 -12.17 -15.79
C GLU A 128 4.44 -12.26 -17.32
N SER A 129 5.43 -12.91 -17.92
CA SER A 129 5.52 -13.05 -19.37
C SER A 129 4.24 -13.66 -19.95
N GLY A 130 3.59 -12.94 -20.87
CA GLY A 130 2.36 -13.38 -21.52
C GLY A 130 1.07 -13.07 -20.75
N LEU A 131 1.15 -12.45 -19.56
CA LEU A 131 -0.03 -12.04 -18.80
C LEU A 131 -0.91 -11.08 -19.60
N PHE A 132 -0.32 -10.11 -20.29
CA PHE A 132 -1.09 -9.14 -21.10
C PHE A 132 -1.96 -9.81 -22.16
N VAL A 133 -1.49 -10.91 -22.76
CA VAL A 133 -2.22 -11.64 -23.81
C VAL A 133 -3.46 -12.34 -23.27
N LYS A 134 -3.46 -12.72 -21.98
CA LYS A 134 -4.60 -13.38 -21.32
C LYS A 134 -5.66 -12.39 -20.83
N LEU A 135 -5.34 -11.10 -20.80
CA LEU A 135 -6.17 -10.06 -20.21
C LEU A 135 -7.10 -9.43 -21.25
N ASP A 136 -8.40 -9.42 -20.97
CA ASP A 136 -9.37 -8.63 -21.72
C ASP A 136 -9.34 -7.19 -21.21
N ASN A 137 -9.10 -6.22 -22.09
CA ASN A 137 -9.28 -4.81 -21.73
C ASN A 137 -10.76 -4.52 -21.50
N LEU A 138 -11.08 -3.87 -20.37
CA LEU A 138 -12.43 -3.40 -20.07
C LEU A 138 -12.57 -1.93 -20.44
N TRP A 139 -11.65 -1.10 -19.97
CA TRP A 139 -11.61 0.33 -20.26
C TRP A 139 -10.26 0.93 -19.92
N ILE A 140 -10.04 2.14 -20.46
CA ILE A 140 -8.88 2.98 -20.18
C ILE A 140 -9.39 4.38 -19.86
N ASP A 141 -9.15 4.86 -18.65
CA ASP A 141 -9.66 6.17 -18.26
C ASP A 141 -8.86 6.84 -17.13
N LYS A 142 -9.09 8.15 -16.93
CA LYS A 142 -8.47 8.88 -15.83
C LYS A 142 -8.90 8.28 -14.49
N HIS A 143 -7.94 8.15 -13.58
CA HIS A 143 -8.15 7.74 -12.20
C HIS A 143 -7.40 8.70 -11.27
N ASP A 144 -8.04 9.06 -10.16
CA ASP A 144 -7.49 9.95 -9.15
C ASP A 144 -7.39 9.20 -7.82
N GLU A 145 -6.26 9.36 -7.15
CA GLU A 145 -6.01 8.95 -5.75
C GLU A 145 -5.67 10.21 -4.94
N SER A 146 -5.76 10.13 -3.62
CA SER A 146 -5.49 11.29 -2.77
C SER A 146 -4.58 10.96 -1.61
N ILE A 147 -3.66 11.87 -1.29
CA ILE A 147 -2.80 11.77 -0.11
C ILE A 147 -2.78 13.07 0.68
N MET A 148 -2.54 12.93 1.98
CA MET A 148 -2.38 14.03 2.91
C MET A 148 -0.90 14.40 2.99
N ILE A 149 -0.59 15.67 2.75
CA ILE A 149 0.73 16.25 2.93
C ILE A 149 0.69 17.32 4.02
N LYS A 150 1.76 17.40 4.82
CA LYS A 150 1.91 18.43 5.83
C LYS A 150 2.68 19.61 5.23
N ASN A 151 2.00 20.74 5.07
CA ASN A 151 2.60 22.00 4.65
C ASN A 151 2.59 22.98 5.82
N ALA A 152 3.77 23.21 6.42
CA ALA A 152 3.91 23.92 7.69
C ALA A 152 3.02 23.33 8.80
N GLU A 153 1.99 24.06 9.24
CA GLU A 153 1.03 23.63 10.27
C GLU A 153 -0.28 23.08 9.68
N LYS A 154 -0.47 23.11 8.36
CA LYS A 154 -1.70 22.65 7.70
C LYS A 154 -1.52 21.28 7.06
N LEU A 155 -2.54 20.45 7.20
CA LEU A 155 -2.66 19.19 6.47
C LEU A 155 -3.48 19.46 5.19
N ASP A 156 -2.85 19.31 4.04
CA ASP A 156 -3.47 19.51 2.72
C ASP A 156 -3.72 18.16 2.07
N ASN A 157 -4.89 18.01 1.43
CA ASN A 157 -5.21 16.86 0.60
C ASN A 157 -4.81 17.15 -0.85
N ILE A 158 -3.91 16.34 -1.43
CA ILE A 158 -3.47 16.47 -2.82
C ILE A 158 -3.96 15.28 -3.66
N ILE A 159 -4.25 15.56 -4.93
CA ILE A 159 -4.75 14.56 -5.88
C ILE A 159 -3.61 14.06 -6.76
N ILE A 160 -3.34 12.77 -6.71
CA ILE A 160 -2.44 12.06 -7.62
C ILE A 160 -3.29 11.47 -8.75
N SER A 161 -3.08 11.96 -9.97
CA SER A 161 -3.81 11.49 -11.15
C SER A 161 -2.98 10.49 -11.95
N GLY A 162 -3.67 9.55 -12.59
CA GLY A 162 -3.10 8.65 -13.60
C GLY A 162 -4.14 8.21 -14.61
N ILE A 163 -3.71 7.46 -15.62
CA ILE A 163 -4.58 6.77 -16.57
C ILE A 163 -4.58 5.29 -16.22
N LYS A 164 -5.76 4.78 -15.85
CA LYS A 164 -5.97 3.39 -15.44
C LYS A 164 -6.33 2.54 -16.66
N TYR A 165 -5.53 1.51 -16.90
CA TYR A 165 -5.83 0.40 -17.79
C TYR A 165 -6.45 -0.72 -16.96
N LYS A 166 -7.78 -0.91 -17.04
CA LYS A 166 -8.49 -1.96 -16.31
C LYS A 166 -8.73 -3.17 -17.21
N CYS A 167 -8.49 -4.35 -16.66
CA CYS A 167 -8.60 -5.60 -17.39
C CYS A 167 -9.22 -6.73 -16.55
N TYR A 168 -9.66 -7.76 -17.26
CA TYR A 168 -10.26 -8.97 -16.71
C TYR A 168 -9.50 -10.20 -17.16
N LEU A 169 -9.27 -11.14 -16.25
CA LEU A 169 -8.67 -12.43 -16.55
C LEU A 169 -9.75 -13.52 -16.46
N LYS A 170 -10.18 -14.01 -17.62
CA LYS A 170 -11.23 -15.05 -17.72
C LYS A 170 -10.88 -16.34 -16.99
N GLU A 171 -9.61 -16.75 -17.04
CA GLU A 171 -9.13 -18.02 -16.46
C GLU A 171 -9.41 -18.12 -14.95
N ASN A 172 -9.23 -17.01 -14.23
CA ASN A 172 -9.37 -16.96 -12.77
C ASN A 172 -10.63 -16.21 -12.30
N HIS A 173 -11.39 -15.65 -13.25
CA HIS A 173 -12.49 -14.74 -12.98
C HIS A 173 -12.13 -13.55 -12.08
N ASP A 174 -10.92 -13.02 -12.23
CA ASP A 174 -10.41 -11.89 -11.45
C ASP A 174 -10.09 -10.68 -12.34
N TYR A 175 -9.84 -9.55 -11.69
CA TYR A 175 -9.49 -8.30 -12.33
C TYR A 175 -8.03 -7.94 -12.03
N ALA A 176 -7.44 -7.22 -12.97
CA ALA A 176 -6.17 -6.53 -12.79
C ALA A 176 -6.27 -5.10 -13.32
N TRP A 177 -5.40 -4.22 -12.85
CA TRP A 177 -5.24 -2.90 -13.44
C TRP A 177 -3.83 -2.37 -13.24
N VAL A 178 -3.45 -1.50 -14.17
CA VAL A 178 -2.25 -0.67 -14.09
C VAL A 178 -2.70 0.78 -14.14
N ILE A 179 -2.15 1.63 -13.28
CA ILE A 179 -2.34 3.08 -13.32
C ILE A 179 -1.02 3.71 -13.70
N VAL A 180 -1.02 4.42 -14.83
CA VAL A 180 0.14 5.14 -15.35
C VAL A 180 -0.01 6.61 -15.02
N GLY A 181 0.86 7.11 -14.15
CA GLY A 181 0.94 8.51 -13.75
C GLY A 181 1.63 9.38 -14.80
N ARG A 182 1.98 10.59 -14.37
CA ARG A 182 2.68 11.56 -15.22
C ARG A 182 4.07 11.06 -15.61
N ASN A 183 4.55 11.51 -16.76
CA ASN A 183 5.84 11.10 -17.35
C ASN A 183 5.95 9.59 -17.68
N GLY A 184 4.83 8.85 -17.67
CA GLY A 184 4.80 7.43 -18.00
C GLY A 184 5.16 6.48 -16.87
N GLU A 185 5.28 6.99 -15.64
CA GLU A 185 5.56 6.16 -14.45
C GLU A 185 4.36 5.28 -14.09
N VAL A 186 4.59 4.01 -13.78
CA VAL A 186 3.54 3.16 -13.21
C VAL A 186 3.44 3.46 -11.72
N ILE A 187 2.30 4.02 -11.30
CA ILE A 187 2.08 4.46 -9.91
C ILE A 187 1.27 3.44 -9.11
N THR A 188 0.48 2.60 -9.76
CA THR A 188 -0.25 1.52 -9.10
C THR A 188 -0.41 0.33 -10.01
N PHE A 189 -0.26 -0.87 -9.48
CA PHE A 189 -0.63 -2.12 -10.11
C PHE A 189 -1.34 -3.00 -9.09
N GLU A 190 -2.41 -3.67 -9.50
CA GLU A 190 -3.06 -4.72 -8.71
C GLU A 190 -3.54 -5.85 -9.63
N GLN A 191 -3.47 -7.09 -9.15
CA GLN A 191 -4.03 -8.27 -9.80
C GLN A 191 -4.65 -9.24 -8.79
N GLY A 192 -5.46 -10.19 -9.26
CA GLY A 192 -6.17 -11.13 -8.38
C GLY A 192 -7.32 -10.48 -7.64
N ILE A 193 -7.90 -9.39 -8.16
CA ILE A 193 -9.04 -8.73 -7.52
C ILE A 193 -10.31 -9.50 -7.83
N GLN A 194 -10.98 -9.98 -6.80
CA GLN A 194 -12.29 -10.62 -6.86
C GLN A 194 -13.40 -9.58 -6.70
N TRP A 195 -14.49 -9.78 -7.46
CA TRP A 195 -15.64 -8.89 -7.47
C TRP A 195 -16.95 -9.68 -7.35
N VAL A 196 -17.58 -9.61 -6.17
CA VAL A 196 -18.87 -10.26 -5.88
C VAL A 196 -19.81 -9.18 -5.35
N ASN A 197 -20.64 -8.62 -6.24
CA ASN A 197 -21.50 -7.46 -5.96
C ASN A 197 -20.75 -6.21 -5.44
N GLY A 198 -19.45 -6.14 -5.71
CA GLY A 198 -18.51 -5.16 -5.17
C GLY A 198 -17.12 -5.78 -5.07
N ARG A 199 -16.07 -4.97 -4.86
CA ARG A 199 -14.74 -5.51 -4.56
C ARG A 199 -14.77 -6.19 -3.20
N VAL A 200 -14.40 -7.46 -3.16
CA VAL A 200 -14.24 -8.22 -1.91
C VAL A 200 -12.78 -8.36 -1.49
N THR A 201 -11.86 -8.31 -2.46
CA THR A 201 -10.42 -8.34 -2.19
C THR A 201 -9.98 -7.18 -1.33
N GLU A 202 -9.21 -7.50 -0.30
CA GLU A 202 -8.60 -6.55 0.62
C GLU A 202 -7.81 -5.47 -0.13
N LYS A 203 -7.85 -4.24 0.39
CA LYS A 203 -7.21 -3.07 -0.22
C LYS A 203 -5.95 -2.67 0.54
N TRP A 204 -5.05 -3.62 0.79
CA TRP A 204 -3.81 -3.39 1.56
C TRP A 204 -2.91 -2.28 1.02
N LEU A 205 -3.07 -1.90 -0.25
CA LEU A 205 -2.34 -0.79 -0.87
C LEU A 205 -3.05 0.57 -0.73
N HIS A 206 -4.28 0.59 -0.22
CA HIS A 206 -5.07 1.80 -0.06
C HIS A 206 -5.19 2.12 1.42
N ASP A 207 -4.57 3.20 1.84
CA ASP A 207 -4.50 3.58 3.26
C ASP A 207 -5.87 3.81 3.90
N SER A 208 -6.89 4.20 3.13
CA SER A 208 -8.26 4.31 3.60
C SER A 208 -8.77 2.99 4.22
N TRP A 209 -8.29 1.85 3.72
CA TRP A 209 -8.66 0.52 4.22
C TRP A 209 -7.74 0.09 5.37
N VAL A 210 -6.48 0.50 5.37
CA VAL A 210 -5.54 0.22 6.47
C VAL A 210 -5.98 0.92 7.77
N GLN A 211 -6.65 2.07 7.68
CA GLN A 211 -7.22 2.76 8.86
C GLN A 211 -8.42 2.03 9.50
N GLU A 212 -9.12 1.18 8.75
CA GLU A 212 -10.35 0.52 9.21
C GLU A 212 -10.08 -0.79 9.99
N LYS A 213 -8.82 -1.24 10.06
CA LYS A 213 -8.37 -2.44 10.80
C LYS A 213 -7.57 -2.08 12.04
#